data_AF-A0A942IH99-F1
#
_entry.id   AF-A0A942IH99-F1
#
_cell.length_a   1.000
_cell.length_b   1.000
_cell.length_c   1.000
_cell.angle_alpha   90.00
_cell.angle_beta   90.00
_cell.angle_gamma   90.00
#
_symmetry.space_group_name_H-M   'P 1'
#
loop_
_entity.id
_entity.type
_entity.pdbx_description
1 polymer ?
#
loop_
_entity_poly.entity_id
_entity_poly.type
_entity_poly.pdbx_seq_one_letter_code
_entity_poly.pdbx_strand_id
1 'polypeptide(L)' 'MRLTVSIDPNLVEQAKRISGAKTKKETIELALKELVRKHRLREAASHAGKIDIAITLEDLEKSRAEE' A
#
# COMPACT_ATOMS: atom_id res chain seq x y z
N MET A 1 -12.68 -8.04 16.90
CA MET A 1 -13.69 -6.98 17.03
C MET A 1 -14.89 -7.30 16.16
N ARG A 2 -16.11 -7.11 16.64
CA ARG A 2 -17.33 -7.16 15.80
C ARG A 2 -17.78 -5.73 15.54
N LEU A 3 -18.12 -5.43 14.30
CA LEU A 3 -18.55 -4.11 13.86
C LEU A 3 -19.77 -4.27 12.97
N THR A 4 -20.78 -3.44 13.18
CA THR A 4 -21.96 -3.35 12.30
C THR A 4 -21.87 -2.05 11.52
N VAL A 5 -21.87 -2.16 10.20
CA VAL A 5 -21.77 -1.03 9.26
C VAL A 5 -22.75 -1.23 8.12
N SER A 6 -23.37 -0.14 7.66
CA SER A 6 -24.20 -0.15 6.46
C SER A 6 -23.31 0.15 5.25
N ILE A 7 -23.25 -0.78 4.30
CA ILE A 7 -22.41 -0.69 3.10
C ILE A 7 -23.21 -1.21 1.91
N ASP A 8 -23.01 -0.62 0.73
CA ASP A 8 -23.60 -1.10 -0.51
C ASP A 8 -23.16 -2.56 -0.80
N PRO A 9 -24.09 -3.53 -0.82
CA PRO A 9 -23.77 -4.92 -1.09
C PRO A 9 -23.19 -5.15 -2.49
N ASN A 10 -23.57 -4.33 -3.48
CA ASN A 10 -23.07 -4.49 -4.85
C ASN A 10 -21.59 -4.12 -4.95
N LEU A 11 -21.15 -3.11 -4.20
CA LEU A 11 -19.74 -2.74 -4.11
C LEU A 11 -18.90 -3.86 -3.48
N VAL A 12 -19.41 -4.48 -2.40
CA VAL A 12 -18.71 -5.60 -1.73
C VAL A 12 -18.57 -6.80 -2.66
N GLU A 13 -19.62 -7.15 -3.42
CA GLU A 13 -19.55 -8.27 -4.37
C GLU A 13 -18.61 -7.98 -5.54
N GLN A 14 -18.60 -6.75 -6.08
CA GLN A 14 -17.65 -6.35 -7.11
C GLN A 14 -16.20 -6.44 -6.59
N ALA A 15 -15.94 -5.87 -5.41
CA ALA A 15 -14.61 -5.92 -4.80
C ALA A 15 -14.18 -7.36 -4.52
N LYS A 16 -15.10 -8.23 -4.09
CA LYS A 16 -14.84 -9.65 -3.86
C LYS A 16 -14.44 -10.37 -5.16
N ARG A 17 -15.16 -10.13 -6.26
CA ARG A 17 -14.82 -10.70 -7.58
C ARG A 17 -13.46 -10.25 -8.09
N ILE A 18 -13.16 -8.94 -7.99
CA ILE A 18 -11.89 -8.37 -8.44
C ILE A 18 -10.72 -8.90 -7.61
N SER A 19 -10.90 -9.00 -6.30
CA SER A 19 -9.84 -9.44 -5.38
C SER A 19 -9.66 -10.96 -5.31
N GLY A 20 -10.63 -11.76 -5.75
CA GLY A 20 -10.64 -13.21 -5.56
C GLY A 20 -10.89 -13.65 -4.11
N ALA A 21 -11.30 -12.73 -3.22
CA ALA A 21 -11.58 -13.03 -1.82
C ALA A 21 -12.76 -14.00 -1.69
N LYS A 22 -12.69 -14.90 -0.71
CA LYS A 22 -13.73 -15.93 -0.47
C LYS A 22 -14.89 -15.37 0.34
N THR A 23 -14.63 -14.38 1.20
CA THR A 23 -15.64 -13.85 2.14
C THR A 23 -15.76 -12.33 2.06
N LYS A 24 -16.93 -11.81 2.49
CA LYS A 24 -17.16 -10.36 2.63
C LYS A 24 -16.18 -9.73 3.62
N LYS A 25 -15.89 -10.42 4.73
CA LYS A 25 -14.92 -9.98 5.73
C LYS A 25 -13.53 -9.78 5.11
N GLU A 26 -13.03 -10.80 4.41
CA GLU A 26 -11.72 -10.75 3.75
C GLU A 26 -11.66 -9.65 2.69
N THR A 27 -12.74 -9.47 1.92
CA THR A 27 -12.86 -8.39 0.94
C THR A 27 -12.72 -7.02 1.60
N ILE A 28 -13.42 -6.80 2.72
CA ILE A 28 -13.39 -5.53 3.47
C ILE A 28 -12.00 -5.31 4.08
N GLU A 29 -11.39 -6.33 4.70
CA GLU A 29 -10.04 -6.24 5.25
C GLU A 29 -9.00 -5.90 4.17
N LEU A 30 -9.08 -6.54 3.01
CA LEU A 30 -8.18 -6.28 1.90
C LEU A 30 -8.35 -4.84 1.37
N ALA A 31 -9.59 -4.39 1.17
CA ALA A 31 -9.88 -3.05 0.71
C ALA A 31 -9.32 -1.98 1.66
N LEU A 32 -9.49 -2.16 2.98
CA LEU A 32 -8.95 -1.24 3.98
C LEU A 32 -7.41 -1.24 4.01
N LYS A 33 -6.79 -2.42 3.92
CA LYS A 33 -5.32 -2.52 3.83
C LYS A 33 -4.79 -1.79 2.60
N GLU A 34 -5.45 -1.93 1.45
CA GLU A 34 -5.05 -1.24 0.23
C GLU A 34 -5.26 0.28 0.30
N LEU A 35 -6.31 0.75 0.97
CA LEU A 35 -6.49 2.18 1.22
C LEU A 35 -5.32 2.75 2.01
N VAL A 36 -4.94 2.09 3.11
CA VAL A 36 -3.80 2.51 3.95
C VAL A 36 -2.49 2.45 3.15
N ARG A 37 -2.25 1.39 2.39
CA ARG A 37 -1.05 1.24 1.56
C ARG A 37 -0.94 2.36 0.52
N LYS A 38 -2.04 2.67 -0.17
CA LYS A 38 -2.10 3.78 -1.14
C LYS A 38 -1.81 5.13 -0.49
N HIS A 39 -2.30 5.36 0.72
CA HIS A 39 -2.00 6.61 1.45
C HIS A 39 -0.51 6.71 1.79
N ARG A 40 0.07 5.66 2.37
CA ARG A 40 1.51 5.61 2.69
C ARG A 40 2.41 5.79 1.47
N LEU A 41 2.03 5.23 0.32
CA LEU A 41 2.77 5.44 -0.93
C LEU A 41 2.75 6.90 -1.37
N ARG A 42 1.62 7.60 -1.24
CA ARG A 42 1.54 9.04 -1.54
C ARG A 42 2.40 9.87 -0.58
N GLU A 43 2.38 9.52 0.70
CA GLU A 43 3.21 10.16 1.71
C GLU A 43 4.69 9.98 1.39
N ALA A 44 5.14 8.75 1.12
CA ALA A 44 6.50 8.46 0.69
C ALA A 44 6.89 9.23 -0.58
N ALA A 45 6.02 9.26 -1.59
CA ALA A 45 6.24 10.04 -2.81
C ALA A 45 6.34 11.54 -2.52
N SER A 46 5.61 12.06 -1.52
CA SER A 46 5.68 13.47 -1.12
C SER A 46 7.01 13.87 -0.49
N HIS A 47 7.81 12.90 -0.02
CA HIS A 47 9.17 13.10 0.48
C HIS A 47 10.24 12.98 -0.62
N ALA A 48 9.89 12.49 -1.82
CA ALA A 48 10.83 12.39 -2.93
C ALA A 48 11.41 13.78 -3.27
N GLY A 49 12.74 13.87 -3.35
CA GLY A 49 13.46 15.12 -3.62
C GLY A 49 13.50 16.13 -2.47
N LYS A 50 12.92 15.81 -1.30
CA LYS A 50 13.03 16.65 -0.08
C LYS A 50 14.12 16.18 0.87
N ILE A 51 14.63 14.98 0.67
CA ILE A 51 15.70 14.40 1.46
C ILE A 51 16.98 14.62 0.69
N ASP A 52 17.92 15.36 1.28
CA ASP A 52 19.26 15.46 0.75
C ASP A 52 19.99 14.16 1.07
N ILE A 53 20.29 13.41 0.01
CA ILE A 53 20.99 12.13 0.11
C ILE A 53 22.47 12.48 -0.05
N ALA A 54 23.18 12.60 1.07
CA ALA A 54 24.59 12.99 1.13
C ALA A 54 25.55 11.88 0.65
N ILE A 55 25.22 11.21 -0.44
CA ILE A 55 26.03 10.20 -1.11
C ILE A 55 25.81 10.29 -2.62
N THR A 56 26.88 10.24 -3.39
CA THR A 56 26.81 10.28 -4.86
C THR A 56 26.56 8.89 -5.45
N LEU A 57 26.23 8.82 -6.74
CA LEU A 57 26.13 7.55 -7.44
C LEU A 57 27.45 6.76 -7.40
N GLU A 58 28.57 7.46 -7.53
CA GLU A 58 29.91 6.85 -7.55
C GLU A 58 30.28 6.24 -6.19
N ASP A 59 29.92 6.91 -5.09
CA ASP A 59 30.11 6.39 -3.73
C ASP A 59 29.30 5.11 -3.51
N LEU A 60 28.08 5.06 -4.08
CA LEU A 60 27.17 3.93 -3.96
C LEU A 60 27.65 2.73 -4.78
N GLU A 61 28.21 2.96 -5.97
CA GLU A 61 28.85 1.92 -6.79
C GLU A 61 30.08 1.31 -6.13
N LYS A 62 30.92 2.13 -5.47
CA LYS A 62 32.08 1.65 -4.69
C LYS A 62 31.66 0.71 -3.57
N SER A 63 30.64 1.08 -2.78
CA SER A 63 30.15 0.24 -1.67
C SER A 63 29.65 -1.15 -2.09
N ARG A 64 29.15 -1.30 -3.32
CA ARG A 64 28.64 -2.58 -3.85
C ARG A 64 29.72 -3.46 -4.46
N ALA A 65 30.85 -2.90 -4.83
CA ALA A 65 31.99 -3.63 -5.36
C ALA A 65 32.88 -4.20 -4.25
N GLU A 66 32.71 -3.72 -3.01
CA GLU A 66 33.46 -4.15 -1.82
C GLU A 66 32.74 -5.28 -1.02
N GLU A 67 31.55 -5.72 -1.47
CA GLU A 67 30.72 -6.79 -0.87
C GLU A 67 30.78 -8.08 -1.70
#